data_AF-A0A367LYN7-F1
#
_entry.id   AF-A0A367LYN7-F1
#
_cell.length_a   1.000
_cell.length_b   1.000
_cell.length_c   1.000
_cell.angle_alpha   90.00
_cell.angle_beta   90.00
_cell.angle_gamma   90.00
#
_symmetry.space_group_name_H-M   'P 1'
#
loop_
_entity.id
_entity.type
_entity.pdbx_description
1 polymer ?
#
loop_
_entity_poly.entity_id
_entity_poly.type
_entity_poly.pdbx_seq_one_letter_code
_entity_poly.pdbx_strand_id
1 'polypeptide(L)'
;PLRLSLQWPGLPLDASELRTLEPGDLLLLPAGHRPDAALLGVLEGRPWARCQLHSTQLELLDMHDTPSLADGEDLHELDQLPIPVSFEVGRRTLDLHTLSTLQPGSLLDLDSALDGEVRILANQRCLGIGELVRLQDRLGVRVTRLFGHDEA
;
A
#
# COMPACT_ATOMS: atom_id res chain seq x y z
N PRO A 1 -18.69 2.68 -10.52
CA PRO A 1 -18.03 2.71 -9.19
C PRO A 1 -16.56 2.35 -9.38
N LEU A 2 -15.65 3.29 -9.11
CA LEU A 2 -14.21 3.11 -9.22
C LEU A 2 -13.64 2.76 -7.84
N ARG A 3 -12.78 1.75 -7.78
CA ARG A 3 -12.18 1.28 -6.53
C ARG A 3 -10.92 2.08 -6.22
N LEU A 4 -10.98 2.86 -5.15
CA LEU A 4 -9.85 3.52 -4.54
C LEU A 4 -9.26 2.61 -3.45
N SER A 5 -8.02 2.22 -3.63
CA SER A 5 -7.21 1.54 -2.61
C SER A 5 -6.23 2.53 -2.01
N LEU A 6 -6.18 2.59 -0.69
CA LEU A 6 -5.22 3.40 0.06
C LEU A 6 -4.05 2.50 0.42
N GLN A 7 -2.87 2.82 -0.08
CA GLN A 7 -1.69 2.01 0.07
C GLN A 7 -0.58 2.82 0.73
N TRP A 8 0.07 2.25 1.73
CA TRP A 8 1.40 2.73 2.10
C TRP A 8 2.39 2.28 1.03
N PRO A 9 3.17 3.21 0.44
CA PRO A 9 4.27 2.83 -0.44
C PRO A 9 5.27 2.04 0.40
N GLY A 10 5.37 0.74 0.13
CA GLY A 10 6.28 -0.12 0.88
C GLY A 10 7.69 -0.09 0.31
N LEU A 11 8.42 -1.15 0.59
CA LEU A 11 9.81 -1.34 0.18
C LEU A 11 9.88 -2.20 -1.07
N PRO A 12 10.87 -1.98 -1.95
CA PRO A 12 11.28 -3.01 -2.89
C PRO A 12 11.79 -4.20 -2.06
N LEU A 13 11.15 -5.36 -2.23
CA LEU A 13 11.61 -6.63 -1.67
C LEU A 13 12.08 -7.51 -2.84
N ASP A 14 13.16 -8.24 -2.63
CA ASP A 14 13.65 -9.16 -3.65
C ASP A 14 12.77 -10.43 -3.70
N ALA A 15 12.81 -11.14 -4.83
CA ALA A 15 12.05 -12.39 -4.99
C ALA A 15 12.46 -13.44 -3.93
N SER A 16 13.73 -13.46 -3.55
CA SER A 16 14.26 -14.33 -2.50
C SER A 16 13.70 -14.00 -1.11
N GLU A 17 13.59 -12.73 -0.74
CA GLU A 17 12.95 -12.29 0.51
C GLU A 17 11.46 -12.61 0.54
N LEU A 18 10.76 -12.39 -0.57
CA LEU A 18 9.34 -12.73 -0.68
C LEU A 18 9.07 -14.24 -0.56
N ARG A 19 9.97 -15.07 -1.08
CA ARG A 19 9.86 -16.53 -0.99
C ARG A 19 10.19 -17.08 0.39
N THR A 20 11.05 -16.39 1.13
CA THR A 20 11.42 -16.78 2.50
C THR A 20 10.44 -16.25 3.54
N LEU A 21 9.49 -15.41 3.13
CA LEU A 21 8.49 -14.82 4.00
C LEU A 21 7.55 -15.88 4.59
N GLU A 22 7.42 -15.90 5.91
CA GLU A 22 6.54 -16.81 6.63
C GLU A 22 5.49 -16.06 7.48
N PRO A 23 4.33 -16.68 7.78
CA PRO A 23 3.41 -16.13 8.77
C PRO A 23 4.11 -15.97 10.13
N GLY A 24 4.12 -14.74 10.66
CA GLY A 24 4.88 -14.37 11.85
C GLY A 24 6.00 -13.37 11.57
N ASP A 25 6.45 -13.26 10.31
CA ASP A 25 7.47 -12.29 9.92
C ASP A 25 7.00 -10.86 10.09
N LEU A 26 7.96 -9.99 10.45
CA LEU A 26 7.70 -8.59 10.72
C LEU A 26 8.32 -7.71 9.64
N LEU A 27 7.47 -7.18 8.76
CA LEU A 27 7.86 -6.23 7.74
C LEU A 27 7.91 -4.83 8.36
N LEU A 28 9.12 -4.32 8.60
CA LEU A 28 9.29 -2.96 9.13
C LEU A 28 9.01 -1.93 8.03
N LEU A 29 8.09 -1.01 8.29
CA LEU A 29 7.87 0.11 7.38
C LEU A 29 9.01 1.14 7.53
N PRO A 30 9.39 1.83 6.44
CA PRO A 30 10.40 2.90 6.49
C PRO A 30 10.02 3.94 7.55
N ALA A 31 11.00 4.53 8.23
CA ALA A 31 10.80 5.43 9.38
C ALA A 31 9.91 6.68 9.13
N GLY A 32 9.54 6.96 7.88
CA GLY A 32 8.56 7.99 7.52
C GLY A 32 7.09 7.55 7.65
N HIS A 33 6.83 6.27 7.93
CA HIS A 33 5.49 5.72 8.07
C HIS A 33 4.96 5.93 9.50
N ARG A 34 4.17 6.98 9.63
CA ARG A 34 3.32 7.29 10.78
C ARG A 34 1.87 6.92 10.44
N PRO A 35 0.98 6.73 11.43
CA PRO A 35 -0.46 6.62 11.15
C PRO A 35 -0.99 7.83 10.36
N ASP A 36 -0.33 8.98 10.51
CA ASP A 36 -0.62 10.25 9.82
C ASP A 36 0.24 10.47 8.56
N ALA A 37 1.00 9.46 8.13
CA ALA A 37 1.84 9.58 6.93
C ALA A 37 0.99 9.64 5.66
N ALA A 38 1.57 10.25 4.62
CA ALA A 38 0.95 10.30 3.31
C ALA A 38 0.81 8.88 2.74
N LEU A 39 -0.43 8.51 2.46
CA LEU A 39 -0.88 7.33 1.74
C LEU A 39 -0.88 7.61 0.24
N LEU A 40 -0.64 6.56 -0.54
CA LEU A 40 -0.85 6.56 -1.99
C LEU A 40 -2.28 6.08 -2.27
N GLY A 41 -3.11 6.96 -2.80
CA GLY A 41 -4.40 6.63 -3.39
C GLY A 41 -4.21 6.01 -4.75
N VAL A 42 -4.55 4.72 -4.87
CA VAL A 42 -4.47 3.93 -6.09
C VAL A 42 -5.89 3.68 -6.60
N LEU A 43 -6.21 4.20 -7.78
CA LEU A 43 -7.52 4.03 -8.41
C LEU A 43 -7.43 2.96 -9.50
N GLU A 44 -8.21 1.88 -9.39
CA GLU A 44 -8.19 0.76 -10.35
C GLU A 44 -6.77 0.20 -10.60
N GLY A 45 -5.92 0.18 -9.58
CA GLY A 45 -4.53 -0.31 -9.66
C GLY A 45 -3.52 0.71 -10.19
N ARG A 46 -3.92 1.96 -10.45
CA ARG A 46 -3.02 3.04 -10.90
C ARG A 46 -2.85 4.11 -9.82
N PRO A 47 -1.64 4.63 -9.57
CA PRO A 47 -1.45 5.74 -8.65
C PRO A 47 -2.24 6.95 -9.17
N TRP A 48 -3.06 7.53 -8.31
CA TRP A 48 -3.97 8.62 -8.65
C TRP A 48 -3.67 9.88 -7.83
N ALA A 49 -3.48 9.73 -6.52
CA ALA A 49 -3.24 10.86 -5.64
C ALA A 49 -2.41 10.46 -4.42
N ARG A 50 -1.73 11.43 -3.82
CA ARG A 50 -1.22 11.33 -2.45
C ARG A 50 -2.27 11.88 -1.51
N CYS A 51 -2.56 11.13 -0.48
CA CYS A 51 -3.60 11.46 0.48
C CYS A 51 -3.03 11.37 1.89
N GLN A 52 -3.43 12.25 2.80
CA GLN A 52 -3.06 12.16 4.21
C GLN A 52 -4.27 11.75 5.02
N LEU A 53 -4.10 10.76 5.90
CA LEU A 53 -5.17 10.40 6.81
C LEU A 53 -5.08 11.24 8.09
N HIS A 54 -6.16 11.96 8.37
CA HIS A 54 -6.40 12.67 9.61
C HIS A 54 -7.51 11.97 10.39
N SER A 55 -7.15 11.03 11.27
CA SER A 55 -8.07 10.18 12.06
C SER A 55 -8.98 9.29 11.21
N THR A 56 -10.03 9.86 10.61
CA THR A 56 -10.99 9.20 9.72
C THR A 56 -11.27 10.01 8.45
N GLN A 57 -10.63 11.16 8.29
CA GLN A 57 -10.78 12.04 7.14
C GLN A 57 -9.53 11.96 6.28
N LEU A 58 -9.71 11.55 5.03
CA LEU A 58 -8.68 11.46 4.03
C LEU A 58 -8.57 12.77 3.26
N GLU A 59 -7.52 13.54 3.50
CA GLU A 59 -7.22 14.76 2.76
C GLU A 59 -6.42 14.43 1.51
N LEU A 60 -6.84 14.91 0.35
CA LEU A 60 -6.04 14.81 -0.87
C LEU A 60 -4.95 15.88 -0.83
N LEU A 61 -3.68 15.49 -0.80
CA LEU A 61 -2.57 16.43 -0.81
C LEU A 61 -2.20 16.85 -2.23
N ASP A 62 -2.12 15.88 -3.13
CA ASP A 62 -1.67 16.10 -4.50
C ASP A 62 -2.19 15.01 -5.43
N MET A 63 -2.51 15.37 -6.67
CA MET A 63 -2.96 14.41 -7.69
C MET A 63 -1.76 14.07 -8.57
N HIS A 64 -1.29 12.83 -8.53
CA HIS A 64 -0.12 12.40 -9.32
C HIS A 64 -0.56 12.08 -10.75
N ASP A 65 -0.02 12.82 -11.71
CA ASP A 65 -0.07 12.50 -13.14
C ASP A 65 1.33 12.11 -13.60
N THR A 66 1.90 11.03 -13.04
CA THR A 66 3.07 10.35 -13.62
C THR A 66 3.45 9.10 -12.83
N PRO A 67 3.55 7.92 -13.46
CA PRO A 67 4.25 6.80 -12.87
C PRO A 67 5.76 7.09 -12.96
N SER A 68 6.43 7.33 -11.84
CA SER A 68 7.88 7.13 -11.80
C SER A 68 8.11 5.65 -11.52
N LEU A 69 8.05 4.87 -12.60
CA LEU A 69 8.79 3.61 -12.67
C LEU A 69 10.26 4.01 -12.58
N ALA A 70 10.90 3.71 -11.46
CA ALA A 70 12.34 3.75 -11.40
C ALA A 70 12.85 2.81 -12.50
N ASP A 71 13.56 3.40 -13.46
CA ASP A 71 14.15 2.77 -14.65
C ASP A 71 14.90 1.49 -14.30
N GLY A 72 14.73 0.50 -15.18
CA GLY A 72 15.39 -0.79 -15.06
C GLY A 72 16.87 -0.72 -15.42
N GLU A 73 17.67 -1.47 -14.70
CA GLU A 73 18.98 -1.91 -15.16
C GLU A 73 19.16 -3.42 -14.83
N ASP A 74 19.57 -4.15 -15.87
CA ASP A 74 20.13 -5.49 -15.91
C ASP A 74 19.24 -6.72 -15.59
N LEU A 75 18.62 -7.24 -16.66
CA LEU A 75 17.96 -8.55 -16.75
C LEU A 75 18.96 -9.72 -16.77
N HIS A 76 19.70 -9.95 -15.69
CA HIS A 76 20.58 -11.11 -15.60
C HIS A 76 20.25 -12.13 -14.50
N GLU A 77 19.46 -11.79 -13.47
CA GLU A 77 19.04 -12.76 -12.46
C GLU A 77 17.61 -12.44 -11.99
N LEU A 78 16.62 -13.24 -12.42
CA LEU A 78 15.20 -13.07 -12.04
C LEU A 78 14.98 -13.07 -10.51
N ASP A 79 15.94 -13.55 -9.73
CA ASP A 79 15.91 -13.61 -8.27
C ASP A 79 16.24 -12.27 -7.59
N GLN A 80 16.85 -11.32 -8.31
CA GLN A 80 17.25 -9.98 -7.82
C GLN A 80 16.34 -8.86 -8.35
N LEU A 81 15.22 -9.19 -9.00
CA LEU A 81 14.30 -8.17 -9.47
C LEU A 81 13.58 -7.54 -8.27
N PRO A 82 13.72 -6.22 -8.03
CA PRO A 82 13.03 -5.57 -6.92
C PRO A 82 11.52 -5.60 -7.17
N ILE A 83 10.80 -6.36 -6.35
CA ILE A 83 9.34 -6.46 -6.42
C ILE A 83 8.76 -5.38 -5.50
N PRO A 84 8.01 -4.41 -6.03
CA PRO A 84 7.41 -3.38 -5.20
C PRO A 84 6.31 -4.01 -4.33
N VAL A 85 6.53 -3.98 -3.02
CA VAL A 85 5.53 -4.38 -2.04
C VAL A 85 4.83 -3.13 -1.51
N SER A 86 3.50 -3.14 -1.52
CA SER A 86 2.67 -2.09 -0.94
C SER A 86 1.71 -2.67 0.08
N PHE A 87 1.32 -1.84 1.05
CA PHE A 87 0.43 -2.27 2.12
C PHE A 87 -0.90 -1.54 1.97
N GLU A 88 -1.94 -2.26 1.57
CA GLU A 88 -3.29 -1.69 1.50
C GLU A 88 -3.90 -1.65 2.89
N VAL A 89 -4.15 -0.44 3.34
CA VAL A 89 -4.70 -0.15 4.68
C VAL A 89 -6.19 0.11 4.63
N GLY A 90 -6.72 0.46 3.46
CA GLY A 90 -8.14 0.79 3.30
C GLY A 90 -8.56 0.73 1.85
N ARG A 91 -9.86 0.49 1.64
CA ARG A 91 -10.49 0.55 0.32
C ARG A 91 -11.78 1.32 0.40
N ARG A 92 -12.06 2.07 -0.65
CA ARG A 92 -13.32 2.75 -0.83
C ARG A 92 -13.77 2.65 -2.28
N THR A 93 -15.07 2.62 -2.47
CA THR A 93 -15.65 2.75 -3.80
C THR A 93 -16.08 4.20 -4.00
N LEU A 94 -15.64 4.81 -5.09
CA LEU A 94 -15.99 6.18 -5.45
C LEU A 94 -16.83 6.20 -6.72
N ASP A 95 -17.79 7.10 -6.77
CA ASP A 95 -18.53 7.37 -8.00
C ASP A 95 -17.74 8.34 -8.90
N LEU A 96 -18.00 8.25 -10.21
CA LEU A 96 -17.37 9.14 -11.20
C LEU A 96 -17.65 10.61 -10.89
N HIS A 97 -18.84 10.91 -10.39
CA HIS A 97 -19.20 12.27 -9.97
C HIS A 97 -18.32 12.74 -8.82
N THR A 98 -18.19 11.94 -7.76
CA THR A 98 -17.33 12.25 -6.61
C THR A 98 -15.91 12.46 -7.06
N LEU A 99 -15.33 11.55 -7.85
CA LEU A 99 -13.97 11.71 -8.37
C LEU A 99 -13.76 13.00 -9.16
N SER A 100 -14.73 13.39 -9.99
CA SER A 100 -14.68 14.64 -10.77
C SER A 100 -14.68 15.90 -9.88
N THR A 101 -15.26 15.81 -8.68
CA THR A 101 -15.29 16.92 -7.72
C THR A 101 -14.06 16.95 -6.80
N LEU A 102 -13.23 15.91 -6.80
CA LEU A 102 -12.07 15.82 -5.93
C LEU A 102 -10.89 16.61 -6.48
N GLN A 103 -10.29 17.37 -5.57
CA GLN A 103 -9.14 18.24 -5.80
C GLN A 103 -8.23 18.20 -4.57
N PRO A 104 -6.95 18.60 -4.69
CA PRO A 104 -6.10 18.81 -3.52
C PRO A 104 -6.80 19.71 -2.47
N GLY A 105 -6.74 19.31 -1.20
CA GLY A 105 -7.48 19.88 -0.07
C GLY A 105 -8.87 19.29 0.16
N SER A 106 -9.35 18.38 -0.70
CA SER A 106 -10.63 17.70 -0.47
C SER A 106 -10.51 16.67 0.65
N LEU A 107 -11.51 16.64 1.53
CA LEU A 107 -11.60 15.68 2.63
C LEU A 107 -12.61 14.58 2.29
N LEU A 108 -12.21 13.33 2.50
CA LEU A 108 -13.02 12.14 2.28
C LEU A 108 -13.18 11.35 3.57
N ASP A 109 -14.41 11.13 4.04
CA ASP A 109 -14.61 10.27 5.21
C ASP A 109 -14.36 8.80 4.86
N LEU A 110 -13.51 8.11 5.62
CA LEU A 110 -13.29 6.67 5.46
C LEU A 110 -14.35 5.88 6.22
N ASP A 111 -14.90 4.86 5.56
CA ASP A 111 -15.93 3.99 6.16
C ASP A 111 -15.36 3.10 7.27
N SER A 112 -14.03 2.95 7.39
CA SER A 112 -13.35 2.20 8.44
C SER A 112 -12.03 2.85 8.85
N ALA A 113 -11.71 2.82 10.14
CA ALA A 113 -10.38 3.12 10.65
C ALA A 113 -9.36 2.09 10.11
N LEU A 114 -8.11 2.50 9.95
CA LEU A 114 -7.00 1.64 9.47
C LEU A 114 -6.50 0.63 10.53
N ASP A 115 -7.19 0.52 11.67
CA ASP A 115 -6.74 -0.29 12.80
C ASP A 115 -7.22 -1.74 12.67
N GLY A 116 -6.27 -2.64 12.49
CA GLY A 116 -6.48 -4.08 12.60
C GLY A 116 -5.77 -4.85 11.51
N GLU A 117 -6.35 -4.89 10.32
CA GLU A 117 -5.91 -5.78 9.24
C GLU A 117 -5.44 -4.99 8.02
N VAL A 118 -4.21 -5.25 7.58
CA VAL A 118 -3.63 -4.67 6.36
C VAL A 118 -3.39 -5.77 5.33
N ARG A 119 -3.68 -5.49 4.05
CA ARG A 119 -3.31 -6.43 2.98
C ARG A 119 -1.92 -6.12 2.49
N ILE A 120 -1.14 -7.17 2.27
CA ILE A 120 0.20 -7.09 1.70
C ILE A 120 0.04 -7.35 0.21
N LEU A 121 0.42 -6.39 -0.62
CA LEU A 121 0.35 -6.49 -2.08
C LEU A 121 1.77 -6.50 -2.64
N ALA A 122 2.09 -7.51 -3.45
CA ALA A 122 3.30 -7.53 -4.25
C ALA A 122 2.89 -7.25 -5.70
N ASN A 123 3.46 -6.19 -6.31
CA ASN A 123 3.11 -5.78 -7.67
C ASN A 123 1.57 -5.64 -7.89
N GLN A 124 0.88 -4.98 -6.96
CA GLN A 124 -0.59 -4.80 -6.94
C GLN A 124 -1.42 -6.10 -6.83
N ARG A 125 -0.79 -7.26 -6.61
CA ARG A 125 -1.48 -8.53 -6.32
C ARG A 125 -1.45 -8.81 -4.83
N CYS A 126 -2.59 -9.20 -4.26
CA CYS A 126 -2.70 -9.55 -2.85
C CYS A 126 -1.87 -10.81 -2.55
N LEU A 127 -0.73 -10.61 -1.88
CA LEU A 127 0.16 -11.66 -1.41
C LEU A 127 -0.30 -12.22 -0.07
N GLY A 128 -0.99 -11.43 0.75
CA GLY A 128 -1.29 -11.85 2.10
C GLY A 128 -2.03 -10.81 2.92
N ILE A 129 -2.20 -11.16 4.18
CA ILE A 129 -2.74 -10.31 5.23
C ILE A 129 -1.68 -10.21 6.31
N GLY A 130 -1.54 -9.00 6.85
CA GLY A 130 -0.80 -8.73 8.05
C GLY A 130 -1.61 -7.91 9.03
N GLU A 131 -1.10 -7.82 10.24
CA GLU A 131 -1.61 -6.97 11.31
C GLU A 131 -0.65 -5.81 11.50
N LEU A 132 -1.20 -4.60 11.62
CA LEU A 132 -0.40 -3.42 11.92
C LEU A 132 0.09 -3.49 13.36
N VAL A 133 1.41 -3.49 13.53
CA VAL A 133 2.07 -3.53 14.84
C VAL A 133 2.95 -2.31 15.02
N ARG A 134 2.78 -1.61 16.13
CA ARG A 134 3.63 -0.47 16.49
C ARG A 134 4.80 -0.98 17.33
N LEU A 135 6.01 -0.87 16.79
CA LEU A 135 7.25 -1.22 17.47
C LEU A 135 7.99 0.06 17.84
N GLN A 136 7.92 0.44 19.12
CA GLN A 136 8.51 1.68 19.64
C GLN A 136 7.98 2.92 18.88
N ASP A 137 8.82 3.56 18.06
CA ASP A 137 8.48 4.74 17.24
C ASP A 137 8.21 4.38 15.77
N ARG A 138 8.23 3.09 15.41
CA ARG A 138 8.07 2.61 14.03
C ARG A 138 6.79 1.79 13.88
N LEU A 139 6.16 1.93 12.72
CA LEU A 139 5.13 0.99 12.29
C LEU A 139 5.76 -0.21 11.57
N GLY A 140 5.21 -1.38 11.81
CA GLY A 140 5.53 -2.60 11.10
C GLY A 140 4.25 -3.36 10.78
N VAL A 141 4.34 -4.26 9.80
CA VAL A 141 3.26 -5.18 9.45
C VAL A 141 3.72 -6.57 9.81
N ARG A 142 3.05 -7.20 10.78
CA ARG A 142 3.29 -8.60 11.10
C ARG A 142 2.45 -9.44 10.15
N VAL A 143 3.10 -10.27 9.34
CA VAL A 143 2.44 -11.19 8.43
C VAL A 143 1.60 -12.17 9.26
N THR A 144 0.28 -12.20 9.04
CA THR A 144 -0.62 -13.15 9.72
C THR A 144 -0.99 -14.30 8.82
N ARG A 145 -1.08 -14.06 7.51
CA ARG A 145 -1.41 -15.07 6.50
C ARG A 145 -0.81 -14.69 5.15
N LEU A 146 -0.25 -15.67 4.44
CA LEU A 146 0.17 -15.51 3.06
C LEU A 146 -0.74 -16.34 2.14
N PHE A 147 -1.07 -15.74 1.00
CA PHE A 147 -1.79 -16.34 -0.12
C PHE A 147 -0.78 -16.49 -1.25
N GLY A 148 -0.36 -17.72 -1.55
CA GLY A 148 0.61 -17.96 -2.63
C GLY A 148 1.70 -18.99 -2.35
N HIS A 149 1.59 -19.77 -1.28
CA HIS A 149 2.45 -20.96 -1.12
C HIS A 149 1.86 -22.23 -1.75
N ASP A 150 0.71 -22.13 -2.43
CA ASP A 150 0.10 -23.26 -3.15
C ASP A 150 -0.67 -22.76 -4.38
N GLU A 151 -0.18 -23.17 -5.55
CA GLU A 151 -0.80 -23.32 -6.88
C GLU A 151 0.33 -23.10 -7.92
N ALA A 152 0.77 -24.03 -8.77
CA ALA A 152 0.72 -25.49 -8.92
C ALA A 152 1.74 -25.82 -10.02
#